data_AF-A0A1G1HMY9-F1
#
_entry.id   AF-A0A1G1HMY9-F1
#
_cell.length_a   1.000
_cell.length_b   1.000
_cell.length_c   1.000
_cell.angle_alpha   90.00
_cell.angle_beta   90.00
_cell.angle_gamma   90.00
#
_symmetry.space_group_name_H-M   'P 1'
#
loop_
_entity.id
_entity.type
_entity.pdbx_description
1 polymer ?
#
loop_
_entity_poly.entity_id
_entity_poly.type
_entity_poly.pdbx_seq_one_letter_code
_entity_poly.pdbx_strand_id
1 'polypeptide(L)'
;MNIEKVFDSIGQIGWGIKEIYQHFFEYFYDNQDYRELWEEMLQCQQNQIEMLNRCRVIIASTPHPGYETLGKDINYEELLSLIEKYKKEIKEDLDINRALKIAFHMEVLEIQGIFNEIIKLPQEPYFEILTGMHLETRRSMGRLVVGIEHISSDKEFLYRVLELKNGIIERRSGIDRRGRSAGFEGADRREGDRRHGKLVKIAVKV
;
A
#
# COMPACT_ATOMS: atom_id res chain seq x y z
N MET A 1 10.36 -19.35 2.63
CA MET A 1 9.68 -18.72 3.78
C MET A 1 8.28 -19.33 3.90
N ASN A 2 7.77 -19.65 5.08
CA ASN A 2 6.37 -20.10 5.21
C ASN A 2 5.43 -18.87 5.18
N ILE A 3 4.15 -19.10 4.91
CA ILE A 3 3.15 -18.03 4.74
C ILE A 3 3.02 -17.13 5.97
N GLU A 4 3.15 -17.72 7.17
CA GLU A 4 3.10 -17.00 8.44
C GLU A 4 4.23 -15.97 8.51
N LYS A 5 5.47 -16.37 8.22
CA LYS A 5 6.61 -15.45 8.20
C LYS A 5 6.45 -14.35 7.15
N VAL A 6 5.87 -14.66 5.98
CA VAL A 6 5.56 -13.64 4.96
C VAL A 6 4.62 -12.58 5.53
N PHE A 7 3.54 -13.00 6.17
CA PHE A 7 2.57 -12.07 6.75
C PHE A 7 3.08 -11.36 8.00
N ASP A 8 3.96 -12.00 8.77
CA ASP A 8 4.65 -11.36 9.88
C ASP A 8 5.55 -10.23 9.38
N SER A 9 6.34 -10.47 8.33
CA SER A 9 7.17 -9.45 7.69
C SER A 9 6.34 -8.32 7.08
N ILE A 10 5.26 -8.64 6.36
CA ILE A 10 4.33 -7.62 5.84
C ILE A 10 3.72 -6.79 6.98
N GLY A 11 3.32 -7.45 8.08
CA GLY A 11 2.80 -6.78 9.26
C GLY A 11 3.83 -5.84 9.90
N GLN A 12 5.08 -6.28 10.04
CA GLN A 12 6.17 -5.44 10.57
C GLN A 12 6.42 -4.22 9.69
N ILE A 13 6.40 -4.38 8.36
CA ILE A 13 6.54 -3.26 7.42
C ILE A 13 5.38 -2.28 7.58
N GLY A 14 4.13 -2.74 7.60
CA GLY A 14 2.96 -1.88 7.79
C GLY A 14 3.00 -1.10 9.11
N TRP A 15 3.38 -1.77 10.22
CA TRP A 15 3.59 -1.09 11.51
C TRP A 15 4.73 -0.08 11.46
N GLY A 16 5.82 -0.40 10.77
CA GLY A 16 6.94 0.52 10.62
C GLY A 16 6.59 1.78 9.82
N ILE A 17 5.78 1.66 8.77
CA ILE A 17 5.26 2.81 8.01
C ILE A 17 4.31 3.63 8.89
N LYS A 18 3.43 2.98 9.65
CA LYS A 18 2.54 3.66 10.59
C LYS A 18 3.33 4.50 11.60
N GLU A 19 4.42 3.96 12.15
CA GLU A 19 5.29 4.70 13.08
C GLU A 19 5.95 5.91 12.40
N ILE A 20 6.36 5.80 11.13
CA ILE A 20 6.87 6.94 10.35
C ILE A 20 5.79 8.04 10.25
N TYR A 21 4.56 7.69 9.88
CA TYR A 21 3.47 8.67 9.78
C TYR A 21 3.08 9.25 11.14
N GLN A 22 3.18 8.47 12.22
CA GLN A 22 2.96 8.94 13.58
C GLN A 22 3.98 10.02 13.94
N HIS A 23 5.26 9.78 13.62
CA HIS A 23 6.30 10.78 13.84
C HIS A 23 6.09 12.03 13.00
N PHE A 24 5.67 11.92 11.74
CA PHE A 24 5.34 13.10 10.93
C PHE A 24 4.18 13.90 11.52
N PHE A 25 3.12 13.22 11.95
CA PHE A 25 1.97 13.86 12.59
C PHE A 25 2.38 14.63 13.85
N GLU A 26 3.22 14.04 14.69
CA GLU A 26 3.74 14.68 15.91
C GLU A 26 4.67 15.85 15.59
N TYR A 27 5.58 15.67 14.63
CA TYR A 27 6.60 16.66 14.28
C TYR A 27 6.01 17.91 13.62
N PHE A 28 4.98 17.74 12.78
CA PHE A 28 4.34 18.82 12.04
C PHE A 28 3.00 19.27 12.65
N TYR A 29 2.70 18.89 13.89
CA TYR A 29 1.39 19.05 14.52
C TYR A 29 0.85 20.49 14.51
N ASP A 30 1.73 21.48 14.66
CA ASP A 30 1.37 22.90 14.74
C ASP A 30 0.95 23.51 13.39
N ASN A 31 1.28 22.86 12.26
CA ASN A 31 0.82 23.27 10.94
C ASN A 31 -0.44 22.49 10.57
N GLN A 32 -1.56 23.20 10.41
CA GLN A 32 -2.86 22.60 10.15
C GLN A 32 -2.88 21.74 8.88
N ASP A 33 -2.37 22.25 7.76
CA ASP A 33 -2.39 21.54 6.48
C ASP A 33 -1.56 20.25 6.54
N TYR A 34 -0.42 20.30 7.25
CA TYR A 34 0.45 19.13 7.39
C TYR A 34 -0.16 18.10 8.33
N ARG A 35 -0.75 18.56 9.44
CA ARG A 35 -1.43 17.70 10.41
C ARG A 35 -2.58 16.93 9.76
N GLU A 36 -3.43 17.61 8.99
CA GLU A 36 -4.56 16.98 8.30
C GLU A 36 -4.08 15.90 7.32
N LEU A 37 -3.02 16.19 6.54
CA LEU A 37 -2.41 15.18 5.66
C LEU A 37 -1.93 13.96 6.45
N TRP A 38 -1.14 14.16 7.50
CA TRP A 38 -0.54 13.04 8.25
C TRP A 38 -1.58 12.24 9.05
N GLU A 39 -2.65 12.87 9.51
CA GLU A 39 -3.81 12.20 10.09
C GLU A 39 -4.51 11.28 9.07
N GLU A 40 -4.74 11.78 7.84
CA GLU A 40 -5.31 10.96 6.76
C GLU A 40 -4.40 9.76 6.41
N MET A 41 -3.08 9.98 6.31
CA MET A 41 -2.11 8.91 6.02
C MET A 41 -2.07 7.85 7.14
N LEU A 42 -2.09 8.29 8.40
CA LEU A 42 -2.17 7.40 9.56
C LEU A 42 -3.43 6.54 9.53
N GLN A 43 -4.59 7.13 9.23
CA GLN A 43 -5.85 6.41 9.15
C GLN A 43 -5.82 5.37 8.02
N CYS A 44 -5.29 5.73 6.85
CA CYS A 44 -5.14 4.79 5.73
C CYS A 44 -4.28 3.59 6.12
N GLN A 45 -3.12 3.82 6.74
CA GLN A 45 -2.23 2.75 7.17
C GLN A 45 -2.86 1.84 8.24
N GLN A 46 -3.63 2.42 9.17
CA GLN A 46 -4.36 1.65 10.18
C GLN A 46 -5.39 0.71 9.55
N ASN A 47 -6.16 1.20 8.57
CA ASN A 47 -7.13 0.40 7.83
C ASN A 47 -6.46 -0.78 7.10
N GLN A 48 -5.31 -0.52 6.46
CA GLN A 48 -4.52 -1.57 5.79
C GLN A 48 -4.00 -2.62 6.77
N ILE A 49 -3.47 -2.21 7.93
CA ILE A 49 -3.02 -3.13 8.98
C ILE A 49 -4.18 -3.99 9.50
N GLU A 50 -5.38 -3.42 9.68
CA GLU A 50 -6.56 -4.18 10.09
C GLU A 50 -6.91 -5.26 9.06
N MET A 51 -6.92 -4.91 7.77
CA MET A 51 -7.18 -5.84 6.69
C MET A 51 -6.11 -6.94 6.60
N LEU A 52 -4.84 -6.61 6.82
CA LEU A 52 -3.75 -7.59 6.93
C LEU A 52 -3.97 -8.58 8.07
N ASN A 53 -4.42 -8.09 9.23
CA ASN A 53 -4.71 -8.96 10.37
C ASN A 53 -5.89 -9.90 10.08
N ARG A 54 -6.91 -9.42 9.37
CA ARG A 54 -8.01 -10.29 8.90
C ARG A 54 -7.51 -11.40 7.97
N CYS A 55 -6.57 -11.11 7.06
CA CYS A 55 -5.93 -12.14 6.24
C CYS A 55 -5.20 -13.18 7.10
N ARG A 56 -4.44 -12.74 8.12
CA ARG A 56 -3.70 -13.64 9.02
C ARG A 56 -4.61 -14.61 9.78
N VAL A 57 -5.76 -14.14 10.25
CA VAL A 57 -6.77 -14.98 10.92
C VAL A 57 -7.25 -16.10 10.00
N ILE A 58 -7.48 -15.80 8.72
CA ILE A 58 -7.95 -16.81 7.76
C ILE A 58 -6.83 -17.78 7.37
N ILE A 59 -5.59 -17.28 7.21
CA ILE A 59 -4.43 -18.14 6.93
C ILE A 59 -4.23 -19.17 8.04
N ALA A 60 -4.38 -18.76 9.29
CA ALA A 60 -4.25 -19.65 10.44
C ALA A 60 -5.36 -20.71 10.51
N SER A 61 -6.55 -20.43 9.96
CA SER A 61 -7.70 -21.34 10.03
C SER A 61 -7.88 -22.20 8.78
N THR A 62 -7.29 -21.83 7.64
CA THR A 62 -7.54 -22.48 6.35
C THR A 62 -6.22 -22.71 5.57
N PRO A 63 -5.72 -23.96 5.51
CA PRO A 63 -4.56 -24.28 4.68
C PRO A 63 -4.92 -24.18 3.19
N HIS A 64 -4.10 -23.46 2.41
CA HIS A 64 -4.35 -23.25 0.98
C HIS A 64 -3.07 -23.50 0.14
N PRO A 65 -3.14 -24.29 -0.96
CA PRO A 65 -1.96 -24.61 -1.78
C PRO A 65 -1.36 -23.39 -2.51
N GLY A 66 -2.17 -22.34 -2.75
CA GLY A 66 -1.73 -21.09 -3.38
C GLY A 66 -0.70 -20.26 -2.61
N TYR A 67 -0.32 -20.65 -1.38
CA TYR A 67 0.66 -19.88 -0.61
C TYR A 67 2.12 -20.04 -1.08
N GLU A 68 2.40 -21.04 -1.92
CA GLU A 68 3.77 -21.36 -2.36
C GLU A 68 4.42 -20.25 -3.20
N THR A 69 3.64 -19.34 -3.78
CA THR A 69 4.14 -18.23 -4.60
C THR A 69 4.30 -16.92 -3.82
N LEU A 70 3.90 -16.89 -2.55
CA LEU A 70 3.97 -15.70 -1.70
C LEU A 70 5.38 -15.49 -1.13
N GLY A 71 5.77 -14.22 -1.05
CA GLY A 71 7.03 -13.77 -0.47
C GLY A 71 8.27 -14.10 -1.28
N LYS A 72 8.11 -14.25 -2.60
CA LYS A 72 9.21 -14.54 -3.54
C LYS A 72 9.67 -13.31 -4.32
N ASP A 73 8.85 -12.27 -4.42
CA ASP A 73 9.15 -11.13 -5.30
C ASP A 73 9.66 -9.90 -4.53
N ILE A 74 9.85 -10.01 -3.20
CA ILE A 74 10.27 -8.89 -2.34
C ILE A 74 11.42 -9.30 -1.43
N ASN A 75 12.37 -8.38 -1.26
CA ASN A 75 13.33 -8.41 -0.18
C ASN A 75 12.78 -7.69 1.07
N TYR A 76 12.18 -8.44 1.99
CA TYR A 76 11.57 -7.88 3.20
C TYR A 76 12.59 -7.26 4.16
N GLU A 77 13.79 -7.82 4.24
CA GLU A 77 14.86 -7.31 5.12
C GLU A 77 15.33 -5.93 4.67
N GLU A 78 15.43 -5.71 3.36
CA GLU A 78 15.78 -4.42 2.78
C GLU A 78 14.72 -3.35 3.06
N LEU A 79 13.43 -3.68 2.92
CA LEU A 79 12.35 -2.77 3.25
C LEU A 79 12.32 -2.40 4.74
N LEU A 80 12.48 -3.38 5.62
CA LEU A 80 12.56 -3.15 7.07
C LEU A 80 13.77 -2.29 7.42
N SER A 81 14.94 -2.56 6.82
CA SER A 81 16.15 -1.76 7.02
C SER A 81 15.97 -0.31 6.54
N LEU A 82 15.26 -0.11 5.44
CA LEU A 82 14.93 1.21 4.91
C LEU A 82 13.98 1.98 5.83
N ILE A 83 12.96 1.33 6.36
CA ILE A 83 12.05 1.90 7.36
C ILE A 83 12.83 2.37 8.59
N GLU A 84 13.71 1.53 9.12
CA GLU A 84 14.53 1.88 10.29
C GLU A 84 15.49 3.04 9.98
N LYS A 85 16.01 3.12 8.75
CA LYS A 85 16.77 4.28 8.30
C LYS A 85 15.93 5.55 8.34
N TYR A 86 14.70 5.52 7.81
CA TYR A 86 13.83 6.70 7.82
C TYR A 86 13.40 7.10 9.22
N LYS A 87 13.06 6.17 10.10
CA LYS A 87 12.75 6.50 11.51
C LYS A 87 13.88 7.24 12.22
N LYS A 88 15.14 6.92 11.90
CA LYS A 88 16.31 7.63 12.45
C LYS A 88 16.43 9.04 11.88
N GLU A 89 16.19 9.18 10.58
CA GLU A 89 16.27 10.46 9.87
C GLU A 89 15.23 11.49 10.35
N ILE A 90 14.05 11.05 10.79
CA ILE A 90 12.97 11.94 11.27
C ILE A 90 13.36 12.73 12.53
N LYS A 91 14.36 12.27 13.29
CA LYS A 91 14.77 12.90 14.55
C LYS A 91 15.67 14.13 14.37
N GLU A 92 16.07 14.44 13.14
CA GLU A 92 16.98 15.54 12.80
C GLU A 92 16.22 16.54 11.91
N ASP A 93 16.14 17.83 12.31
CA ASP A 93 15.56 18.99 11.58
C ASP A 93 14.86 18.65 10.25
N LEU A 94 13.72 17.94 10.34
CA LEU A 94 13.11 17.31 9.20
C LEU A 94 12.29 18.33 8.42
N ASP A 95 12.72 18.64 7.21
CA ASP A 95 11.94 19.47 6.29
C ASP A 95 10.69 18.75 5.78
N ILE A 96 9.60 19.50 5.55
CA ILE A 96 8.34 18.95 5.05
C ILE A 96 8.48 18.30 3.67
N ASN A 97 9.30 18.84 2.76
CA ASN A 97 9.51 18.18 1.46
C ASN A 97 10.24 16.86 1.65
N ARG A 98 11.12 16.75 2.65
CA ARG A 98 11.78 15.48 2.97
C ARG A 98 10.79 14.47 3.51
N ALA A 99 9.89 14.87 4.42
CA ALA A 99 8.81 14.02 4.92
C ALA A 99 7.91 13.51 3.78
N LEU A 100 7.48 14.40 2.88
CA LEU A 100 6.67 14.06 1.71
C LEU A 100 7.37 13.08 0.77
N LYS A 101 8.68 13.25 0.52
CA LYS A 101 9.48 12.32 -0.28
C LYS A 101 9.59 10.94 0.36
N ILE A 102 9.80 10.89 1.68
CA ILE A 102 9.83 9.64 2.44
C ILE A 102 8.47 8.94 2.34
N ALA A 103 7.38 9.66 2.62
CA ALA A 103 6.02 9.13 2.53
C ALA A 103 5.71 8.57 1.14
N PHE A 104 6.07 9.31 0.08
CA PHE A 104 5.85 8.88 -1.29
C PHE A 104 6.64 7.63 -1.65
N HIS A 105 7.89 7.57 -1.18
CA HIS A 105 8.71 6.38 -1.37
C HIS A 105 8.12 5.15 -0.65
N MET A 106 7.63 5.33 0.59
CA MET A 106 6.98 4.25 1.34
C MET A 106 5.71 3.75 0.64
N GLU A 107 4.83 4.65 0.20
CA GLU A 107 3.61 4.28 -0.53
C GLU A 107 3.91 3.53 -1.84
N VAL A 108 4.90 3.98 -2.61
CA VAL A 108 5.32 3.29 -3.84
C VAL A 108 5.82 1.88 -3.54
N LEU A 109 6.66 1.73 -2.51
CA LEU A 109 7.20 0.42 -2.11
C LEU A 109 6.12 -0.50 -1.52
N GLU A 110 5.14 0.06 -0.79
CA GLU A 110 4.00 -0.71 -0.30
C GLU A 110 3.17 -1.26 -1.47
N ILE A 111 2.91 -0.45 -2.50
CA ILE A 111 2.19 -0.89 -3.71
C ILE A 111 2.99 -1.93 -4.49
N GLN A 112 4.26 -1.65 -4.78
CA GLN A 112 5.11 -2.52 -5.59
C GLN A 112 5.48 -3.82 -4.87
N GLY A 113 5.57 -3.76 -3.54
CA GLY A 113 5.88 -4.88 -2.68
C GLY A 113 4.61 -5.47 -2.08
N ILE A 114 4.22 -4.97 -0.91
CA ILE A 114 3.20 -5.56 -0.05
C ILE A 114 1.91 -5.87 -0.81
N PHE A 115 1.33 -4.89 -1.51
CA PHE A 115 0.08 -5.10 -2.23
C PHE A 115 0.22 -6.16 -3.31
N ASN A 116 1.32 -6.14 -4.08
CA ASN A 116 1.61 -7.13 -5.11
C ASN A 116 1.77 -8.55 -4.58
N GLU A 117 2.22 -8.74 -3.34
CA GLU A 117 2.21 -10.05 -2.69
C GLU A 117 0.79 -10.42 -2.26
N ILE A 118 0.07 -9.51 -1.59
CA ILE A 118 -1.28 -9.77 -1.07
C ILE A 118 -2.27 -10.17 -2.17
N ILE A 119 -2.20 -9.56 -3.37
CA ILE A 119 -3.09 -9.90 -4.48
C ILE A 119 -2.86 -11.31 -5.07
N LYS A 120 -1.76 -11.99 -4.70
CA LYS A 120 -1.52 -13.39 -5.08
C LYS A 120 -2.30 -14.37 -4.22
N LEU A 121 -2.86 -13.93 -3.09
CA LEU A 121 -3.78 -14.75 -2.32
C LEU A 121 -4.93 -15.24 -3.21
N PRO A 122 -5.48 -16.43 -2.92
CA PRO A 122 -6.66 -16.91 -3.63
C PRO A 122 -7.81 -15.92 -3.44
N GLN A 123 -8.69 -15.84 -4.45
CA GLN A 123 -9.81 -14.90 -4.38
C GLN A 123 -10.74 -15.24 -3.23
N GLU A 124 -11.16 -16.50 -3.10
CA GLU A 124 -11.86 -16.96 -1.89
C GLU A 124 -10.86 -17.59 -0.93
N PRO A 125 -10.98 -17.35 0.38
CA PRO A 125 -11.99 -16.53 1.09
C PRO A 125 -11.64 -15.03 1.24
N TYR A 126 -10.65 -14.50 0.51
CA TYR A 126 -10.08 -13.18 0.76
C TYR A 126 -10.73 -12.04 -0.04
N PHE A 127 -11.75 -12.30 -0.86
CA PHE A 127 -12.19 -11.42 -1.94
C PHE A 127 -12.55 -10.02 -1.43
N GLU A 128 -13.32 -9.95 -0.35
CA GLU A 128 -13.71 -8.68 0.29
C GLU A 128 -12.49 -7.92 0.84
N ILE A 129 -11.56 -8.63 1.46
CA ILE A 129 -10.36 -8.03 2.06
C ILE A 129 -9.44 -7.49 0.97
N LEU A 130 -9.21 -8.25 -0.11
CA LEU A 130 -8.39 -7.83 -1.25
C LEU A 130 -9.00 -6.62 -1.96
N THR A 131 -10.32 -6.57 -2.06
CA THR A 131 -11.04 -5.43 -2.63
C THR A 131 -10.90 -4.19 -1.74
N GLY A 132 -11.09 -4.34 -0.43
CA GLY A 132 -10.88 -3.26 0.54
C GLY A 132 -9.44 -2.73 0.50
N MET A 133 -8.45 -3.62 0.50
CA MET A 133 -7.04 -3.27 0.43
C MET A 133 -6.73 -2.45 -0.82
N HIS A 134 -7.27 -2.88 -1.97
CA HIS A 134 -7.07 -2.15 -3.23
C HIS A 134 -7.62 -0.71 -3.17
N LEU A 135 -8.83 -0.55 -2.62
CA LEU A 135 -9.46 0.77 -2.50
C LEU A 135 -8.70 1.65 -1.51
N GLU A 136 -8.24 1.10 -0.40
CA GLU A 136 -7.52 1.86 0.62
C GLU A 136 -6.14 2.29 0.15
N THR A 137 -5.37 1.41 -0.50
CA THR A 137 -4.08 1.78 -1.12
C THR A 137 -4.26 2.88 -2.18
N ARG A 138 -5.36 2.87 -2.95
CA ARG A 138 -5.66 3.96 -3.89
C ARG A 138 -6.03 5.25 -3.18
N ARG A 139 -6.76 5.17 -2.07
CA ARG A 139 -7.10 6.32 -1.25
C ARG A 139 -5.82 6.93 -0.66
N SER A 140 -4.95 6.12 -0.05
CA SER A 140 -3.69 6.55 0.57
C SER A 140 -2.81 7.31 -0.43
N MET A 141 -2.46 6.67 -1.55
CA MET A 141 -1.68 7.32 -2.61
C MET A 141 -2.39 8.57 -3.18
N GLY A 142 -3.72 8.53 -3.34
CA GLY A 142 -4.48 9.68 -3.82
C GLY A 142 -4.41 10.88 -2.87
N ARG A 143 -4.56 10.65 -1.56
CA ARG A 143 -4.40 11.68 -0.53
C ARG A 143 -3.00 12.24 -0.49
N LEU A 144 -1.99 11.36 -0.54
CA LEU A 144 -0.61 11.79 -0.53
C LEU A 144 -0.26 12.65 -1.75
N VAL A 145 -0.71 12.26 -2.95
CA VAL A 145 -0.48 13.05 -4.17
C VAL A 145 -1.12 14.43 -4.06
N VAL A 146 -2.37 14.51 -3.59
CA VAL A 146 -3.04 15.80 -3.35
C VAL A 146 -2.28 16.62 -2.29
N GLY A 147 -1.85 16.00 -1.19
CA GLY A 147 -1.03 16.67 -0.19
C GLY A 147 0.27 17.22 -0.75
N ILE A 148 0.98 16.44 -1.56
CA ILE A 148 2.22 16.88 -2.25
C ILE A 148 1.93 18.06 -3.18
N GLU A 149 0.84 18.02 -3.95
CA GLU A 149 0.44 19.12 -4.85
C GLU A 149 0.20 20.44 -4.11
N HIS A 150 -0.31 20.39 -2.88
CA HIS A 150 -0.63 21.58 -2.10
C HIS A 150 0.52 22.07 -1.22
N ILE A 151 1.32 21.16 -0.67
CA ILE A 151 2.32 21.46 0.37
C ILE A 151 3.74 21.58 -0.20
N SER A 152 4.09 20.77 -1.21
CA SER A 152 5.46 20.69 -1.66
C SER A 152 5.91 21.96 -2.38
N SER A 153 7.05 22.51 -1.96
CA SER A 153 7.72 23.61 -2.67
C SER A 153 8.77 23.12 -3.68
N ASP A 154 9.06 21.80 -3.70
CA ASP A 154 9.99 21.18 -4.64
C ASP A 154 9.30 20.87 -5.98
N LYS A 155 9.56 21.73 -6.98
CA LYS A 155 8.98 21.62 -8.32
C LYS A 155 9.42 20.37 -9.08
N GLU A 156 10.65 19.90 -8.89
CA GLU A 156 11.14 18.72 -9.58
C GLU A 156 10.43 17.47 -9.04
N PHE A 157 10.32 17.38 -7.71
CA PHE A 157 9.58 16.30 -7.07
C PHE A 157 8.11 16.29 -7.47
N LEU A 158 7.45 17.46 -7.45
CA LEU A 158 6.05 17.59 -7.88
C LEU A 158 5.85 17.11 -9.32
N TYR A 159 6.74 17.49 -10.24
CA TYR A 159 6.67 17.05 -11.63
C TYR A 159 6.71 15.52 -11.75
N ARG A 160 7.63 14.86 -11.03
CA ARG A 160 7.73 13.38 -11.02
C ARG A 160 6.48 12.72 -10.43
N VAL A 161 5.93 13.27 -9.36
CA VAL A 161 4.70 12.75 -8.72
C VAL A 161 3.51 12.85 -9.66
N LEU A 162 3.38 13.95 -10.40
CA LEU A 162 2.31 14.15 -11.38
C LEU A 162 2.43 13.21 -12.60
N GLU A 163 3.64 12.97 -13.11
CA GLU A 163 3.86 11.96 -14.15
C GLU A 163 3.42 10.56 -13.67
N LEU A 164 3.73 10.23 -12.41
CA LEU A 164 3.37 8.95 -11.80
C LEU A 164 1.88 8.81 -11.51
N LYS A 165 1.20 9.89 -11.07
CA LYS A 165 -0.26 9.93 -10.86
C LYS A 165 -1.02 9.39 -12.08
N ASN A 166 -0.62 9.83 -13.26
CA ASN A 166 -1.21 9.39 -14.53
C ASN A 166 -0.95 7.89 -14.81
N GLY A 167 0.19 7.34 -14.37
CA GLY A 167 0.53 5.92 -14.53
C GLY A 167 -0.03 4.97 -13.47
N ILE A 168 -0.17 5.43 -12.22
CA ILE A 168 -0.61 4.64 -11.05
C ILE A 168 -2.13 4.46 -11.05
N ILE A 169 -2.90 5.48 -11.45
CA ILE A 169 -4.36 5.50 -11.37
C ILE A 169 -5.02 4.80 -12.58
N GLU A 170 -4.33 4.66 -13.72
CA GLU A 170 -4.94 4.15 -14.95
C GLU A 170 -4.93 2.62 -15.13
N ARG A 171 -4.12 1.87 -14.38
CA ARG A 171 -4.16 0.39 -14.46
C ARG A 171 -5.27 -0.16 -13.59
N ARG A 172 -6.51 -0.08 -14.11
CA ARG A 172 -7.70 -0.78 -13.59
C ARG A 172 -7.35 -2.22 -13.22
N SER A 173 -7.27 -2.50 -11.92
CA SER A 173 -7.16 -3.87 -11.44
C SER A 173 -8.44 -4.61 -11.87
N GLY A 174 -8.34 -5.90 -12.19
CA GLY A 174 -9.53 -6.71 -12.55
C GLY A 174 -10.57 -6.82 -11.42
N ILE A 175 -10.23 -6.35 -10.22
CA ILE A 175 -11.05 -6.30 -9.02
C ILE A 175 -12.16 -5.25 -9.17
N ASP A 176 -11.85 -4.07 -9.74
CA ASP A 176 -12.83 -2.99 -10.00
C ASP A 176 -14.00 -3.43 -10.91
N ARG A 177 -13.77 -4.39 -11.82
CA ARG A 177 -14.81 -4.86 -12.75
C ARG A 177 -15.86 -5.75 -12.07
N ARG A 178 -15.52 -6.42 -10.98
CA ARG A 178 -16.45 -7.30 -10.25
C ARG A 178 -17.32 -6.54 -9.26
N GLY A 179 -16.79 -5.49 -8.62
CA GLY A 179 -17.58 -4.64 -7.71
C GLY A 179 -18.77 -3.93 -8.38
N ARG A 180 -18.71 -3.68 -9.70
CA ARG A 180 -19.84 -3.14 -10.48
C ARG A 180 -20.78 -4.19 -11.09
N SER A 181 -20.40 -5.46 -11.09
CA SER A 181 -21.18 -6.53 -11.73
C SER A 181 -22.08 -7.29 -10.75
N ALA A 182 -22.10 -6.93 -9.46
CA ALA A 182 -22.98 -7.50 -8.44
C ALA A 182 -24.44 -7.00 -8.54
N GLY A 183 -24.84 -6.45 -9.68
CA GLY A 183 -26.20 -6.06 -9.96
C GLY A 183 -26.44 -6.08 -11.46
N PHE A 184 -26.38 -7.24 -12.11
CA PHE A 184 -27.18 -7.58 -13.29
C PHE A 184 -26.97 -9.05 -13.63
N GLU A 185 -28.05 -9.81 -13.44
CA GLU A 185 -28.44 -11.11 -14.00
C GLU A 185 -27.40 -11.95 -14.77
N GLY A 186 -27.27 -13.20 -14.33
CA GLY A 186 -27.24 -14.38 -15.20
C GLY A 186 -26.15 -14.46 -16.28
N ALA A 187 -24.99 -14.99 -15.91
CA ALA A 187 -24.15 -15.71 -16.88
C ALA A 187 -23.30 -16.77 -16.16
N ASP A 188 -23.72 -18.03 -16.33
CA ASP A 188 -22.91 -19.21 -16.11
C ASP A 188 -21.64 -19.11 -16.98
N ARG A 189 -20.48 -18.91 -16.34
CA ARG A 189 -19.17 -19.03 -16.98
C ARG A 189 -18.18 -19.68 -16.02
N ARG A 190 -18.26 -21.01 -15.94
CA ARG A 190 -17.10 -21.87 -15.71
C ARG A 190 -16.16 -21.72 -16.91
N GLU A 191 -15.37 -20.66 -16.93
CA GLU A 191 -14.38 -20.47 -17.98
C GLU A 191 -13.11 -19.82 -17.42
N GLY A 192 -12.12 -20.69 -17.17
CA GLY A 192 -10.71 -20.35 -17.21
C GLY A 192 -10.22 -19.34 -16.17
N ASP A 193 -9.78 -19.88 -15.04
CA ASP A 193 -9.01 -19.25 -13.97
C ASP A 193 -7.61 -18.74 -14.42
N ARG A 194 -7.57 -17.91 -15.47
CA ARG A 194 -6.35 -17.44 -16.16
C ARG A 194 -6.22 -15.92 -16.18
N ARG A 195 -6.92 -15.21 -15.30
CA ARG A 195 -6.69 -13.78 -15.06
C ARG A 195 -6.01 -13.59 -13.72
N HIS A 196 -4.80 -14.15 -13.60
CA HIS A 196 -3.85 -13.76 -12.56
C HIS A 196 -3.78 -12.24 -12.53
N GLY A 197 -4.03 -11.65 -11.35
CA GLY A 197 -4.03 -10.21 -11.15
C GLY A 197 -2.76 -9.61 -11.75
N LYS A 198 -2.90 -8.67 -12.69
CA LYS A 198 -1.75 -7.97 -13.24
C LYS A 198 -1.04 -7.27 -12.08
N LEU A 199 0.17 -7.70 -11.76
CA LEU A 199 1.05 -7.03 -10.80
C LEU A 199 1.13 -5.53 -11.13
N VAL A 200 0.96 -4.69 -10.12
CA VAL A 200 1.11 -3.25 -10.25
C VAL A 200 2.60 -2.95 -10.31
N LYS A 201 3.12 -2.80 -11.53
CA LYS A 201 4.47 -2.27 -11.75
C LYS A 201 4.38 -0.75 -11.91
N ILE A 202 4.73 -0.03 -10.85
CA ILE A 202 5.10 1.38 -10.95
C ILE A 202 6.56 1.41 -11.40
N ALA A 203 6.94 2.17 -12.42
CA ALA A 203 8.34 2.37 -12.75
C ALA A 203 8.78 3.69 -12.13
N VAL A 204 9.47 3.65 -11.00
CA VAL A 204 10.01 4.85 -10.36
C VAL A 204 11.53 4.76 -10.40
N LYS A 205 12.18 5.68 -11.11
CA LYS A 205 13.57 6.05 -10.80
C LYS A 205 13.46 7.17 -9.77
N VAL A 206 13.62 6.82 -8.49
CA VAL A 206 13.79 7.82 -7.42
C VAL A 206 15.16 8.45 -7.58
#